data_AF-A0A5J5HE38-F1
#
_entry.id   AF-A0A5J5HE38-F1
#
_cell.length_a   1.000
_cell.length_b   1.000
_cell.length_c   1.000
_cell.angle_alpha   90.00
_cell.angle_beta   90.00
_cell.angle_gamma   90.00
#
_symmetry.space_group_name_H-M   'P 1'
#
loop_
_entity.id
_entity.type
_entity.pdbx_description
1 polymer ?
#
loop_
_entity_poly.entity_id
_entity_poly.type
_entity_poly.pdbx_seq_one_letter_code
_entity_poly.pdbx_strand_id
1 'polypeptide(L)'
;MIKSTSVIENPMTQAEAVAMANEIVRLEAVVKELKNQLKAYVETNGSVETNDQIWDFNESVSWNFPGDKLKEIMTMIALDGYNPWELISLSKRSLDKLGWNDDILKQYGEKKVIKRFASKKK
;
A
#
# COMPACT_ATOMS: atom_id res chain seq x y z
N MET A 1 -30.21 -11.46 45.09
CA MET A 1 -30.10 -12.49 44.04
C MET A 1 -30.42 -11.85 42.71
N ILE A 2 -29.41 -11.60 41.88
CA ILE A 2 -29.60 -11.17 40.48
C ILE A 2 -28.96 -12.27 39.65
N LYS A 3 -29.77 -12.99 38.86
CA LYS A 3 -29.31 -14.05 37.97
C LYS A 3 -28.54 -13.42 36.82
N SER A 4 -27.25 -13.75 36.72
CA SER A 4 -26.43 -13.45 35.55
C SER A 4 -26.95 -14.24 34.35
N THR A 5 -27.56 -13.55 33.40
CA THR A 5 -27.89 -14.12 32.09
C THR A 5 -26.59 -14.26 31.30
N SER A 6 -26.00 -15.45 31.30
CA SER A 6 -24.92 -15.79 30.38
C SER A 6 -25.48 -15.80 28.96
N VAL A 7 -25.04 -14.86 28.13
CA VAL A 7 -25.23 -14.92 26.68
C VAL A 7 -24.48 -16.14 26.19
N ILE A 8 -25.21 -17.18 25.78
CA ILE A 8 -24.63 -18.35 25.14
C ILE A 8 -24.33 -17.93 23.70
N GLU A 9 -23.08 -17.57 23.42
CA GLU A 9 -22.58 -17.45 22.06
C GLU A 9 -22.65 -18.85 21.43
N ASN A 10 -23.63 -19.09 20.57
CA ASN A 10 -23.68 -20.32 19.80
C ASN A 10 -22.47 -20.32 18.85
N PRO A 11 -21.51 -21.25 19.01
CA PRO A 11 -20.35 -21.27 18.14
C PRO A 11 -20.79 -21.62 16.72
N MET A 12 -20.36 -20.81 15.75
CA MET A 12 -20.62 -21.00 14.33
C MET A 12 -20.29 -22.44 13.91
N THR A 13 -21.23 -23.11 13.24
CA THR A 13 -21.01 -24.46 12.72
C THR A 13 -20.04 -24.44 11.54
N GLN A 14 -19.38 -25.58 11.27
CA GLN A 14 -18.48 -25.69 10.12
C GLN A 14 -19.20 -25.42 8.79
N ALA A 15 -20.47 -25.82 8.66
CA ALA A 15 -21.27 -25.58 7.46
C ALA A 15 -21.53 -24.08 7.23
N GLU A 16 -21.87 -23.35 8.29
CA GLU A 16 -22.05 -21.89 8.24
C GLU A 16 -20.74 -21.17 7.90
N ALA A 17 -19.60 -21.62 8.45
CA ALA A 17 -18.29 -21.07 8.15
C ALA A 17 -17.91 -21.24 6.67
N VAL A 18 -18.19 -22.43 6.09
CA VAL A 18 -17.95 -22.70 4.67
C VAL A 18 -18.85 -21.84 3.77
N ALA A 19 -20.13 -21.69 4.13
CA ALA A 19 -21.05 -20.82 3.39
C ALA A 19 -20.57 -19.36 3.41
N MET A 20 -20.13 -18.87 4.57
CA MET A 20 -19.56 -17.52 4.72
C MET A 20 -18.30 -17.33 3.86
N ALA A 21 -17.38 -18.30 3.88
CA ALA A 21 -16.17 -18.23 3.07
C ALA A 21 -16.47 -18.17 1.56
N ASN A 22 -17.42 -18.98 1.09
CA ASN A 22 -17.84 -18.96 -0.32
C ASN A 22 -18.47 -17.62 -0.72
N GLU A 23 -19.26 -17.02 0.17
CA GLU A 23 -19.86 -15.72 -0.08
C GLU A 23 -18.82 -14.60 -0.12
N ILE A 24 -17.80 -14.65 0.75
CA ILE A 24 -16.67 -13.71 0.70
C ILE A 24 -15.97 -13.81 -0.66
N VAL A 25 -15.65 -15.02 -1.12
CA VAL A 25 -14.99 -15.23 -2.42
C VAL A 25 -15.84 -14.67 -3.57
N ARG A 26 -17.17 -14.87 -3.53
CA ARG A 26 -18.09 -14.32 -4.53
C ARG A 26 -18.07 -12.79 -4.52
N LEU A 27 -18.16 -12.17 -3.34
CA LEU A 27 -18.15 -10.71 -3.19
C LEU A 27 -16.81 -10.11 -3.63
N GLU A 28 -15.69 -10.75 -3.32
CA GLU A 28 -14.36 -10.32 -3.76
C GLU A 28 -14.23 -10.34 -5.29
N ALA A 29 -14.79 -11.37 -5.95
CA ALA A 29 -14.82 -11.44 -7.41
C ALA A 29 -15.64 -10.30 -8.03
N VAL A 30 -16.82 -10.00 -7.45
CA VAL A 30 -17.67 -8.88 -7.90
C VAL A 30 -16.96 -7.55 -7.70
N VAL A 31 -16.36 -7.31 -6.53
CA VAL A 31 -15.60 -6.08 -6.23
C VAL A 31 -14.43 -5.91 -7.19
N LYS A 32 -13.72 -6.99 -7.52
CA LYS A 32 -12.61 -6.96 -8.48
C LYS A 32 -13.09 -6.51 -9.86
N GLU A 33 -14.20 -7.06 -10.33
CA GLU A 33 -14.76 -6.70 -11.64
C GLU A 33 -15.25 -5.25 -11.69
N LEU A 34 -15.98 -4.80 -10.67
CA LEU A 34 -16.43 -3.40 -10.58
C LEU A 34 -15.25 -2.41 -10.53
N LYS A 35 -14.16 -2.77 -9.85
CA LYS A 35 -12.93 -1.97 -9.84
C LYS A 35 -12.27 -1.91 -11.21
N ASN A 36 -12.28 -3.00 -11.98
CA ASN A 36 -11.73 -2.99 -13.34
C ASN A 36 -12.52 -2.05 -14.25
N GLN A 37 -13.85 -2.10 -14.17
CA GLN A 37 -14.73 -1.22 -14.95
C GLN A 37 -14.55 0.25 -14.57
N LEU A 38 -14.54 0.56 -13.27
CA LEU A 38 -14.32 1.92 -12.79
C LEU A 38 -12.91 2.42 -13.17
N LYS A 39 -11.89 1.56 -13.08
CA LYS A 39 -10.54 1.87 -13.52
C LYS A 39 -10.51 2.25 -15.01
N ALA A 40 -11.12 1.45 -15.88
CA ALA A 40 -11.18 1.72 -17.32
C ALA A 40 -11.90 3.05 -17.62
N TYR A 41 -12.97 3.36 -16.88
CA TYR A 41 -13.64 4.65 -16.97
C TYR A 41 -12.69 5.80 -16.58
N VAL A 42 -11.99 5.69 -15.45
CA VAL A 42 -11.08 6.73 -14.95
C VAL A 42 -9.89 6.95 -15.88
N GLU A 43 -9.36 5.90 -16.52
CA GLU A 43 -8.29 6.01 -17.52
C GLU A 43 -8.66 6.92 -18.69
N THR A 44 -9.94 6.96 -19.05
CA THR A 44 -10.44 7.73 -20.20
C THR A 44 -11.01 9.09 -19.80
N ASN A 45 -11.69 9.17 -18.65
CA ASN A 45 -12.52 10.31 -18.27
C ASN A 45 -11.96 11.15 -17.12
N GLY A 46 -10.91 10.67 -16.44
CA GLY A 46 -10.37 11.30 -15.24
C GLY A 46 -11.03 10.78 -13.96
N SER A 47 -10.65 11.39 -12.83
CA SER A 47 -11.03 10.94 -11.50
C SER A 47 -12.54 10.96 -11.25
N VAL A 48 -13.00 10.05 -10.39
CA VAL A 48 -14.41 9.97 -9.96
C VAL A 48 -14.53 10.30 -8.49
N GLU A 49 -15.40 11.25 -8.17
CA GLU A 49 -15.69 11.62 -6.79
C GLU A 49 -16.99 10.98 -6.29
N THR A 50 -16.94 10.41 -5.09
CA THR A 50 -18.12 10.06 -4.30
C THR A 50 -18.28 11.05 -3.14
N ASN A 51 -19.22 10.79 -2.23
CA ASN A 51 -19.45 11.66 -1.08
C ASN A 51 -18.18 11.86 -0.23
N ASP A 52 -17.47 10.77 0.08
CA ASP A 52 -16.34 10.79 1.01
C ASP A 52 -14.99 10.46 0.37
N GLN A 53 -14.97 10.05 -0.90
CA GLN A 53 -13.78 9.50 -1.54
C GLN A 53 -13.58 10.01 -2.96
N ILE A 54 -12.32 10.05 -3.38
CA ILE A 54 -11.90 10.29 -4.76
C ILE A 54 -11.21 9.03 -5.25
N TRP A 55 -11.66 8.51 -6.39
CA TRP A 55 -11.11 7.36 -7.08
C TRP A 55 -10.25 7.84 -8.25
N ASP A 56 -8.94 7.58 -8.16
CA ASP A 56 -7.99 8.03 -9.17
C ASP A 56 -6.74 7.12 -9.21
N PHE A 57 -5.90 7.35 -10.21
CA PHE A 57 -4.55 6.82 -10.25
C PHE A 57 -3.62 7.61 -9.36
N ASN A 58 -3.04 6.90 -8.40
CA ASN A 58 -2.02 7.45 -7.53
C ASN A 58 -0.67 6.90 -7.94
N GLU A 59 0.29 7.81 -8.14
CA GLU A 59 1.68 7.42 -8.36
C GLU A 59 2.35 7.09 -7.03
N SER A 60 2.92 5.90 -6.97
CA SER A 60 3.83 5.50 -5.91
C SER A 60 5.24 5.44 -6.50
N VAL A 61 6.13 6.26 -5.97
CA VAL A 61 7.56 6.21 -6.28
C VAL A 61 8.24 5.29 -5.29
N SER A 62 8.97 4.31 -5.79
CA SER A 62 9.92 3.52 -5.01
C SER A 62 11.28 3.53 -5.69
N TRP A 63 12.33 3.24 -4.92
CA TRP A 63 13.69 3.16 -5.42
C TRP A 63 14.22 1.75 -5.26
N ASN A 64 14.93 1.26 -6.27
CA ASN A 64 15.66 0.01 -6.20
C ASN A 64 17.16 0.31 -6.24
N PHE A 65 17.90 -0.15 -5.24
CA PHE A 65 19.35 0.05 -5.14
C PHE A 65 20.04 -1.30 -5.34
N PRO A 66 20.71 -1.52 -6.48
CA PRO A 66 21.42 -2.77 -6.72
C PRO A 66 22.58 -2.95 -5.71
N GLY A 67 22.98 -4.19 -5.45
CA GLY A 67 23.84 -4.52 -4.31
C GLY A 67 25.22 -3.86 -4.31
N ASP A 68 25.78 -3.58 -5.49
CA ASP A 68 27.01 -2.81 -5.68
C ASP A 68 26.83 -1.33 -5.29
N LYS A 69 25.72 -0.71 -5.69
CA LYS A 69 25.37 0.67 -5.34
C LYS A 69 24.84 0.83 -3.92
N LEU A 70 24.34 -0.24 -3.31
CA LEU A 70 23.88 -0.23 -1.92
C LEU A 70 25.03 0.06 -0.95
N LYS A 71 26.23 -0.47 -1.21
CA LYS A 71 27.40 -0.16 -0.38
C LYS A 71 27.83 1.31 -0.51
N GLU A 72 27.80 1.83 -1.74
CA GLU A 72 28.13 3.23 -2.03
C GLU A 72 27.17 4.19 -1.32
N ILE A 73 25.86 3.97 -1.45
CA ILE A 73 24.85 4.85 -0.85
C ILE A 73 24.90 4.82 0.68
N MET A 74 25.11 3.65 1.29
CA MET A 74 25.26 3.52 2.75
C MET A 74 26.51 4.23 3.25
N THR A 75 27.58 4.26 2.45
CA THR A 75 28.80 5.01 2.77
C THR A 75 28.52 6.52 2.73
N MET A 76 27.81 7.00 1.72
CA MET A 76 27.43 8.42 1.62
C MET A 76 26.50 8.84 2.75
N ILE A 77 25.51 8.01 3.11
CA ILE A 77 24.63 8.23 4.26
C ILE A 77 25.45 8.42 5.55
N ALA A 78 26.48 7.59 5.76
CA ALA A 78 27.37 7.71 6.91
C ALA A 78 28.19 9.00 6.89
N LEU A 79 28.69 9.39 5.71
CA LEU A 79 29.45 10.64 5.53
C LEU A 79 28.58 11.88 5.78
N ASP A 80 27.30 11.81 5.45
CA ASP A 80 26.31 12.86 5.75
C ASP A 80 25.86 12.88 7.22
N GLY A 81 26.43 12.02 8.07
CA GLY A 81 26.20 12.00 9.53
C GLY A 81 24.98 11.20 9.96
N TYR A 82 24.35 10.44 9.07
CA TYR A 82 23.22 9.56 9.39
C TYR A 82 23.71 8.14 9.72
N ASN A 83 22.96 7.43 10.56
CA ASN A 83 23.23 6.02 10.85
C ASN A 83 22.67 5.13 9.71
N PRO A 84 23.52 4.46 8.90
CA PRO A 84 23.05 3.64 7.78
C PRO A 84 22.20 2.44 8.22
N TRP A 85 22.43 1.92 9.44
CA TRP A 85 21.70 0.79 9.98
C TRP A 85 20.25 1.12 10.33
N GLU A 86 19.93 2.39 10.58
CA GLU A 86 18.56 2.86 10.78
C GLU A 86 17.80 3.03 9.45
N LEU A 87 18.51 2.96 8.33
CA LEU A 87 18.00 3.22 6.98
C LEU A 87 18.15 2.02 6.04
N ILE A 88 18.39 0.81 6.58
CA ILE A 88 18.61 -0.44 5.81
C ILE A 88 17.54 -0.69 4.75
N SER A 89 16.27 -0.40 5.06
CA SER A 89 15.16 -0.65 4.14
C SER A 89 15.02 0.40 3.03
N LEU A 90 15.82 1.49 3.08
CA LEU A 90 15.77 2.66 2.18
C LEU A 90 14.33 3.01 1.74
N SER A 91 13.41 2.97 2.72
CA SER A 91 12.00 3.26 2.49
C SER A 91 11.83 4.72 2.07
N LYS A 92 10.72 5.07 1.42
CA LYS A 92 10.41 6.48 1.10
C LYS A 92 10.59 7.40 2.30
N ARG A 93 10.05 7.02 3.46
CA ARG A 93 10.18 7.77 4.72
C ARG A 93 11.64 7.91 5.16
N SER A 94 12.46 6.87 4.96
CA SER A 94 13.88 6.87 5.29
C SER A 94 14.66 7.80 4.37
N LEU A 95 14.34 7.80 3.07
CA LEU A 95 14.95 8.69 2.07
C LEU A 95 14.53 10.14 2.27
N ASP A 96 13.27 10.40 2.62
CA ASP A 96 12.76 11.75 2.92
C ASP A 96 13.54 12.40 4.08
N LYS A 97 14.03 11.61 5.05
CA LYS A 97 14.87 12.11 6.17
C LYS A 97 16.25 12.57 5.72
N LEU A 98 16.78 12.02 4.63
CA LEU A 98 18.09 12.41 4.10
C LEU A 98 18.02 13.78 3.41
N GLY A 99 16.82 14.24 3.03
CA GLY A 99 16.64 15.50 2.29
C GLY A 99 17.24 15.46 0.89
N TRP A 100 17.63 14.28 0.40
CA TRP A 100 18.20 14.10 -0.92
C TRP A 100 17.13 14.19 -2.00
N ASN A 101 17.48 14.83 -3.12
CA ASN A 101 16.58 14.94 -4.26
C ASN A 101 16.69 13.71 -5.19
N ASP A 102 15.77 13.63 -6.14
CA ASP A 102 15.72 12.54 -7.12
C ASP A 102 17.01 12.41 -7.95
N ASP A 103 17.76 13.48 -8.17
CA ASP A 103 18.97 13.45 -8.99
C ASP A 103 20.15 12.81 -8.26
N ILE A 104 20.23 12.96 -6.94
CA ILE A 104 21.19 12.23 -6.11
C ILE A 104 20.81 10.75 -6.08
N LEU A 105 19.52 10.45 -5.86
CA LEU A 105 19.05 9.06 -5.76
C LEU A 105 19.25 8.27 -7.07
N LYS A 106 19.10 8.91 -8.24
CA LYS A 106 19.38 8.31 -9.55
C LYS A 106 20.83 7.83 -9.74
N GLN A 107 21.79 8.38 -9.00
CA GLN A 107 23.18 7.97 -9.13
C GLN A 107 23.42 6.58 -8.53
N TYR A 108 22.59 6.21 -7.56
CA TYR A 108 22.75 4.98 -6.77
C TYR A 108 21.64 3.97 -7.03
N GLY A 109 20.50 4.39 -7.58
CA GLY A 109 19.35 3.52 -7.74
C GLY A 109 18.47 3.85 -8.92
N GLU A 110 17.59 2.90 -9.21
CA GLU A 110 16.60 2.98 -10.26
C GLU A 110 15.27 3.45 -9.68
N LYS A 111 14.76 4.57 -10.21
CA LYS A 111 13.44 5.07 -9.86
C LYS A 111 12.37 4.20 -10.50
N LYS A 112 11.50 3.62 -9.68
CA LYS A 112 10.33 2.86 -10.12
C LYS A 112 9.07 3.64 -9.80
N VAL A 113 8.33 4.04 -10.83
CA VAL A 113 7.03 4.70 -10.68
C VAL A 113 5.95 3.68 -10.98
N ILE A 114 5.10 3.40 -9.99
CA ILE A 114 3.94 2.51 -10.14
C ILE A 114 2.68 3.34 -10.04
N LYS A 115 1.85 3.29 -11.08
CA LYS A 115 0.50 3.85 -11.06
C LYS A 115 -0.44 2.82 -10.46
N ARG A 116 -1.10 3.18 -9.36
CA ARG A 116 -2.09 2.33 -8.68
C ARG A 116 -3.44 3.03 -8.66
N PHE A 117 -4.44 2.38 -9.20
CA PHE A 117 -5.83 2.78 -9.04
C PHE A 117 -6.29 2.51 -7.59
N ALA A 118 -6.71 3.55 -6.88
CA ALA A 118 -7.17 3.45 -5.49
C ALA A 118 -8.09 4.60 -5.12
N SER A 119 -8.90 4.40 -4.07
CA SER A 119 -9.63 5.49 -3.45
C SER A 119 -8.80 6.18 -2.37
N LYS A 120 -8.98 7.49 -2.23
CA LYS A 120 -8.50 8.30 -1.11
C LYS A 120 -9.67 9.03 -0.48
N LYS A 121 -9.63 9.20 0.84
CA LYS A 121 -10.58 10.09 1.51
C LYS A 121 -10.33 11.53 1.03
N LYS A 122 -11.42 12.28 0.87
CA LYS A 122 -11.39 13.73 0.67
C LYS A 122 -10.74 14.43 1.87
#